data_AF-A0A7G6Y3U9-F1
#
_entry.id   AF-A0A7G6Y3U9-F1
#
_cell.length_a   1.000
_cell.length_b   1.000
_cell.length_c   1.000
_cell.angle_alpha   90.00
_cell.angle_beta   90.00
_cell.angle_gamma   90.00
#
_symmetry.space_group_name_H-M   'P 1'
#
loop_
_entity.id
_entity.type
_entity.pdbx_description
1 polymer ?
#
loop_
_entity_poly.entity_id
_entity_poly.type
_entity_poly.pdbx_seq_one_letter_code
_entity_poly.pdbx_strand_id
1 'polypeptide(L)'
;MSRMLGALVAILLSLAALPAQAAVVITFWSHELGNSFPHAFFTLRGIPDAGGPPVDLNYGFTPKTVSPAILFGPVAGRIDIAKPGYMNGSDAQFAVTLSDAQYADIRRLVTEWDDKTGDGVYRMNTRNCVHFTQEAARRAGLASVDAFPALMKKPRSFLKALAAANERRVTIIGRHGKEFLASLPPIVPTPSAIAPAPVAVPVPAAVPVN
;
A
#
# COMPACT_ATOMS: atom_id res chain seq x y z
N MET A 1 -5.40 15.21 -46.43
CA MET A 1 -6.33 15.50 -45.31
C MET A 1 -6.54 14.31 -44.38
N SER A 2 -6.88 13.11 -44.89
CA SER A 2 -7.12 11.91 -44.04
C SER A 2 -5.94 11.48 -43.15
N ARG A 3 -4.69 11.62 -43.64
CA ARG A 3 -3.48 11.30 -42.85
C ARG A 3 -3.20 12.26 -41.69
N MET A 4 -3.50 13.55 -41.87
CA MET A 4 -3.34 14.55 -40.79
C MET A 4 -4.45 14.41 -39.75
N LEU A 5 -5.67 14.06 -40.17
CA LEU A 5 -6.77 13.78 -39.24
C LEU A 5 -6.48 12.52 -38.41
N GLY A 6 -5.94 11.45 -39.03
CA GLY A 6 -5.51 10.25 -38.31
C GLY A 6 -4.38 10.51 -37.31
N ALA A 7 -3.40 11.36 -37.66
CA ALA A 7 -2.31 11.74 -36.77
C ALA A 7 -2.80 12.60 -35.58
N LEU A 8 -3.72 13.53 -35.81
CA LEU A 8 -4.29 14.37 -34.76
C LEU A 8 -5.14 13.57 -33.77
N VAL A 9 -5.91 12.60 -34.27
CA VAL A 9 -6.69 11.66 -33.45
C VAL A 9 -5.76 10.78 -32.60
N ALA A 10 -4.69 10.23 -33.17
CA ALA A 10 -3.72 9.43 -32.42
C ALA A 10 -3.02 10.22 -31.29
N ILE A 11 -2.68 11.49 -31.54
CA ILE A 11 -2.11 12.39 -30.53
C ILE A 11 -3.13 12.66 -29.42
N LEU A 12 -4.37 13.02 -29.76
CA LEU A 12 -5.44 13.26 -28.78
C LEU A 12 -5.75 12.02 -27.91
N LEU A 13 -5.69 10.82 -28.48
CA LEU A 13 -5.83 9.56 -27.75
C LEU A 13 -4.65 9.28 -26.79
N SER A 14 -3.42 9.65 -27.17
CA SER A 14 -2.25 9.50 -26.28
C SER A 14 -2.25 10.47 -25.09
N LEU A 15 -2.89 11.65 -25.23
CA LEU A 15 -3.07 12.59 -24.12
C LEU A 15 -4.20 12.19 -23.15
N ALA A 16 -5.05 11.23 -23.52
CA ALA A 16 -6.13 10.71 -22.69
C ALA A 16 -5.73 9.50 -21.83
N ALA A 17 -4.46 9.06 -21.90
CA ALA A 17 -3.93 8.02 -21.02
C ALA A 17 -3.82 8.56 -19.59
N LEU A 18 -4.95 8.54 -18.86
CA LEU A 18 -4.96 8.67 -17.42
C LEU A 18 -3.97 7.65 -16.84
N PRO A 19 -3.24 7.97 -15.76
CA PRO A 19 -2.39 6.99 -15.11
C PRO A 19 -3.30 5.84 -14.68
N ALA A 20 -3.20 4.71 -15.38
CA ALA A 20 -3.77 3.48 -14.88
C ALA A 20 -3.14 3.28 -13.51
N GLN A 21 -3.96 3.03 -12.47
CA GLN A 21 -3.47 2.65 -11.14
C GLN A 21 -2.93 1.21 -11.16
N ALA A 22 -2.06 0.93 -12.14
CA ALA A 22 -1.17 -0.19 -12.14
C ALA A 22 -0.08 0.11 -11.09
N ALA A 23 0.15 -0.86 -10.22
CA ALA A 23 0.94 -0.83 -9.00
C ALA A 23 0.14 -0.49 -7.72
N VAL A 24 0.51 -1.21 -6.66
CA VAL A 24 0.03 -1.00 -5.29
C VAL A 24 0.93 0.01 -4.61
N VAL A 25 0.34 1.06 -4.04
CA VAL A 25 1.03 2.06 -3.24
C VAL A 25 0.89 1.70 -1.76
N ILE A 26 2.01 1.57 -1.06
CA ILE A 26 2.04 1.54 0.40
C ILE A 26 2.15 2.97 0.93
N THR A 27 1.25 3.36 1.83
CA THR A 27 1.35 4.65 2.55
C THR A 27 1.56 4.38 4.03
N PHE A 28 2.52 5.06 4.65
CA PHE A 28 2.85 4.94 6.06
C PHE A 28 2.19 6.06 6.87
N TRP A 29 1.57 5.67 7.98
CA TRP A 29 0.72 6.54 8.78
C TRP A 29 1.19 6.56 10.22
N SER A 30 1.06 7.73 10.85
CA SER A 30 1.19 7.87 12.29
C SER A 30 -0.08 8.39 12.91
N HIS A 31 -0.41 7.90 14.09
CA HIS A 31 -1.42 8.49 14.96
C HIS A 31 -0.72 8.93 16.25
N GLU A 32 -0.88 10.19 16.63
CA GLU A 32 -0.31 10.73 17.87
C GLU A 32 -1.42 11.07 18.86
N LEU A 33 -1.03 11.15 20.14
CA LEU A 33 -1.92 11.13 21.29
C LEU A 33 -3.01 12.23 21.30
N GLY A 34 -4.25 11.76 21.34
CA GLY A 34 -5.37 12.29 22.14
C GLY A 34 -5.82 11.19 23.13
N ASN A 35 -6.94 10.53 22.87
CA ASN A 35 -7.47 9.41 23.69
C ASN A 35 -6.91 8.02 23.33
N SER A 36 -5.81 7.93 22.57
CA SER A 36 -5.29 6.66 22.01
C SER A 36 -3.78 6.56 22.10
N PHE A 37 -3.28 5.33 22.26
CA PHE A 37 -1.85 5.03 22.29
C PHE A 37 -1.21 5.39 20.93
N PRO A 38 -0.04 6.06 20.89
CA PRO A 38 0.63 6.39 19.63
C PRO A 38 0.81 5.15 18.77
N HIS A 39 0.57 5.30 17.47
CA HIS A 39 0.55 4.15 16.57
C HIS A 39 1.19 4.46 15.23
N ALA A 40 1.85 3.44 14.66
CA ALA A 40 2.28 3.41 13.27
C ALA A 40 1.56 2.26 12.55
N PHE A 41 1.08 2.52 11.34
CA PHE A 41 0.45 1.52 10.50
C PHE A 41 0.67 1.89 9.03
N PHE A 42 0.25 1.02 8.12
CA PHE A 42 0.31 1.32 6.69
C PHE A 42 -0.98 0.93 5.96
N THR A 43 -1.22 1.56 4.82
CA THR A 43 -2.29 1.22 3.88
C THR A 43 -1.68 0.68 2.60
N LEU A 44 -2.38 -0.22 1.92
CA LEU A 44 -2.08 -0.70 0.57
C LEU A 44 -3.24 -0.30 -0.33
N ARG A 45 -2.96 0.48 -1.37
CA ARG A 45 -3.99 0.97 -2.30
C ARG A 45 -3.51 0.84 -3.75
N GLY A 46 -4.32 0.23 -4.63
CA GLY A 46 -4.03 0.14 -6.06
C GLY A 46 -4.37 -1.23 -6.64
N ILE A 47 -3.83 -1.54 -7.82
CA ILE A 47 -4.01 -2.83 -8.50
C ILE A 47 -2.62 -3.41 -8.79
N PRO A 48 -2.34 -4.68 -8.43
CA PRO A 48 -1.07 -5.32 -8.78
C PRO A 48 -0.80 -5.28 -10.29
N ASP A 49 0.47 -5.13 -10.68
CA ASP A 49 0.86 -5.01 -12.10
C ASP A 49 0.55 -6.29 -12.88
N ALA A 50 0.72 -7.45 -12.24
CA ALA A 50 0.33 -8.77 -12.76
C ALA A 50 -1.20 -8.96 -12.87
N GLY A 51 -2.00 -7.97 -12.47
CA GLY A 51 -3.45 -8.02 -12.42
C GLY A 51 -3.99 -8.66 -11.14
N GLY A 52 -5.32 -8.59 -10.99
CA GLY A 52 -6.03 -9.10 -9.80
C GLY A 52 -7.07 -8.10 -9.28
N PRO A 53 -7.71 -8.42 -8.16
CA PRO A 53 -8.67 -7.50 -7.55
C PRO A 53 -7.99 -6.22 -7.04
N PRO A 54 -8.69 -5.07 -7.11
CA PRO A 54 -8.30 -3.86 -6.38
C PRO A 54 -7.94 -4.14 -4.91
N VAL A 55 -6.89 -3.47 -4.44
CA VAL A 55 -6.43 -3.52 -3.05
C VAL A 55 -6.76 -2.18 -2.42
N ASP A 56 -7.45 -2.21 -1.28
CA ASP A 56 -7.71 -1.06 -0.41
C ASP A 56 -7.73 -1.54 1.04
N LEU A 57 -6.54 -1.83 1.57
CA LEU A 57 -6.37 -2.50 2.85
C LEU A 57 -5.49 -1.66 3.75
N ASN A 58 -5.56 -1.92 5.05
CA ASN A 58 -4.68 -1.29 6.02
C ASN A 58 -4.32 -2.26 7.13
N TYR A 59 -3.11 -2.09 7.68
CA TYR A 59 -2.51 -2.99 8.64
C TYR A 59 -1.69 -2.22 9.68
N GLY A 60 -2.04 -2.41 10.95
CA GLY A 60 -1.21 -2.04 12.10
C GLY A 60 -0.94 -3.27 12.97
N PHE A 61 0.02 -3.17 13.88
CA PHE A 61 0.30 -4.23 14.86
C PHE A 61 0.15 -3.69 16.28
N THR A 62 -0.78 -4.27 17.04
CA THR A 62 -1.26 -3.72 18.31
C THR A 62 -1.41 -4.82 19.37
N PRO A 63 -1.27 -4.53 20.67
CA PRO A 63 -1.65 -5.46 21.73
C PRO A 63 -3.16 -5.78 21.65
N LYS A 64 -3.55 -7.01 21.95
CA LYS A 64 -4.96 -7.41 21.97
C LYS A 64 -5.76 -6.60 23.00
N THR A 65 -5.11 -6.32 24.13
CA THR A 65 -5.64 -5.52 25.23
C THR A 65 -4.62 -4.43 25.58
N VAL A 66 -5.03 -3.17 25.53
CA VAL A 66 -4.19 -2.04 25.96
C VAL A 66 -4.26 -1.93 27.48
N SER A 67 -3.17 -2.26 28.18
CA SER A 67 -3.08 -2.18 29.64
C SER A 67 -1.63 -1.93 30.11
N PRO A 68 -1.41 -1.55 31.38
CA PRO A 68 -0.06 -1.40 31.92
C PRO A 68 0.81 -2.66 31.82
N ALA A 69 0.21 -3.86 31.67
CA ALA A 69 0.93 -5.12 31.51
C ALA A 69 1.94 -5.10 30.34
N ILE A 70 1.68 -4.29 29.32
CA ILE A 70 2.55 -4.11 28.16
C ILE A 70 3.95 -3.62 28.57
N LEU A 71 4.07 -2.87 29.68
CA LEU A 71 5.34 -2.34 30.19
C LEU A 71 6.17 -3.39 30.94
N PHE A 72 5.54 -4.49 31.37
CA PHE A 72 6.16 -5.49 32.24
C PHE A 72 6.53 -6.79 31.52
N GLY A 73 6.13 -6.98 30.26
CA GLY A 73 6.52 -8.17 29.53
C GLY A 73 5.79 -8.35 28.19
N PRO A 74 6.00 -9.51 27.55
CA PRO A 74 5.27 -9.89 26.36
C PRO A 74 3.77 -10.01 26.65
N VAL A 75 2.93 -9.51 25.75
CA VAL A 75 1.48 -9.69 25.78
C VAL A 75 0.98 -10.21 24.44
N ALA A 76 -0.23 -10.74 24.40
CA ALA A 76 -0.84 -11.10 23.12
C ALA A 76 -1.06 -9.84 22.28
N GLY A 77 -0.60 -9.86 21.04
CA GLY A 77 -0.85 -8.86 20.00
C GLY A 77 -1.66 -9.43 18.84
N ARG A 78 -1.94 -8.57 17.86
CA ARG A 78 -2.65 -8.92 16.63
C ARG A 78 -2.34 -7.91 15.54
N ILE A 79 -2.60 -8.32 14.30
CA ILE A 79 -2.79 -7.38 13.21
C ILE A 79 -4.16 -6.71 13.38
N ASP A 80 -4.17 -5.37 13.29
CA ASP A 80 -5.35 -4.54 13.45
C ASP A 80 -5.65 -3.80 12.15
N ILE A 81 -6.93 -3.67 11.83
CA ILE A 81 -7.41 -2.89 10.70
C ILE A 81 -7.98 -1.59 11.28
N ALA A 82 -7.27 -0.49 11.02
CA ALA A 82 -7.71 0.85 11.32
C ALA A 82 -9.07 1.14 10.68
N LYS A 83 -10.02 1.55 11.53
CA LYS A 83 -11.35 1.99 11.11
C LYS A 83 -11.25 3.35 10.39
N PRO A 84 -12.20 3.71 9.51
CA PRO A 84 -12.18 4.99 8.80
C PRO A 84 -12.03 6.22 9.72
N GLY A 85 -12.73 6.23 10.87
CA GLY A 85 -12.62 7.31 11.85
C GLY A 85 -11.22 7.45 12.46
N TYR A 86 -10.50 6.33 12.64
CA TYR A 86 -9.12 6.34 13.16
C TYR A 86 -8.15 6.91 12.12
N MET A 87 -8.30 6.50 10.85
CA MET A 87 -7.49 7.04 9.76
C MET A 87 -7.74 8.53 9.55
N ASN A 88 -8.98 9.01 9.70
CA ASN A 88 -9.31 10.43 9.60
C ASN A 88 -8.56 11.30 10.62
N GLY A 89 -8.31 10.79 11.83
CA GLY A 89 -7.55 11.47 12.89
C GLY A 89 -6.07 11.08 12.93
N SER A 90 -5.56 10.39 11.91
CA SER A 90 -4.14 10.05 11.76
C SER A 90 -3.50 10.94 10.71
N ASP A 91 -2.18 10.86 10.52
CA ASP A 91 -1.46 11.61 9.49
C ASP A 91 -0.74 10.65 8.54
N ALA A 92 -0.98 10.83 7.24
CA ALA A 92 -0.23 10.16 6.19
C ALA A 92 1.15 10.82 6.06
N GLN A 93 2.21 10.07 6.35
CA GLN A 93 3.58 10.61 6.40
C GLN A 93 4.22 10.60 5.01
N PHE A 94 4.29 9.43 4.39
CA PHE A 94 4.89 9.25 3.06
C PHE A 94 4.36 7.97 2.41
N ALA A 95 4.58 7.84 1.11
CA ALA A 95 4.19 6.67 0.33
C ALA A 95 5.33 6.13 -0.55
N VAL A 96 5.20 4.87 -0.93
CA VAL A 96 6.10 4.14 -1.83
C VAL A 96 5.24 3.34 -2.81
N THR A 97 5.56 3.41 -4.10
CA THR A 97 4.99 2.48 -5.09
C THR A 97 5.72 1.15 -5.01
N LEU A 98 4.99 0.05 -4.82
CA LEU A 98 5.55 -1.29 -4.70
C LEU A 98 5.59 -1.98 -6.06
N SER A 99 6.63 -2.78 -6.29
CA SER A 99 6.55 -3.87 -7.26
C SER A 99 5.66 -5.01 -6.72
N ASP A 100 5.18 -5.88 -7.60
CA ASP A 100 4.39 -7.05 -7.18
C ASP A 100 5.13 -7.98 -6.21
N ALA A 101 6.45 -8.13 -6.37
CA ALA A 101 7.27 -8.91 -5.45
C ALA A 101 7.27 -8.27 -4.05
N GLN A 102 7.46 -6.95 -3.98
CA GLN A 102 7.41 -6.22 -2.71
C GLN A 102 6.00 -6.26 -2.10
N TYR A 103 4.95 -6.11 -2.90
CA TYR A 103 3.57 -6.28 -2.43
C TYR A 103 3.35 -7.67 -1.83
N ALA A 104 3.82 -8.73 -2.48
CA ALA A 104 3.76 -10.09 -1.95
C ALA A 104 4.55 -10.24 -0.64
N ASP A 105 5.72 -9.61 -0.53
CA ASP A 105 6.52 -9.58 0.70
C ASP A 105 5.79 -8.87 1.85
N ILE A 106 5.08 -7.78 1.57
CA ILE A 106 4.24 -7.11 2.56
C ILE A 106 3.08 -8.00 3.00
N ARG A 107 2.42 -8.72 2.09
CA ARG A 107 1.38 -9.68 2.51
C ARG A 107 1.95 -10.79 3.40
N ARG A 108 3.14 -11.29 3.07
CA ARG A 108 3.85 -12.28 3.88
C ARG A 108 4.14 -11.73 5.29
N LEU A 109 4.55 -10.46 5.38
CA LEU A 109 4.78 -9.78 6.66
C LEU A 109 3.53 -9.78 7.53
N VAL A 110 2.38 -9.47 6.93
CA VAL A 110 1.10 -9.48 7.64
C VAL A 110 0.81 -10.88 8.18
N THR A 111 0.98 -11.93 7.39
CA THR A 111 0.80 -13.33 7.83
C THR A 111 1.78 -13.71 8.96
N GLU A 112 3.06 -13.31 8.86
CA GLU A 112 4.07 -13.63 9.87
C GLU A 112 3.81 -12.97 11.23
N TRP A 113 3.12 -11.83 11.27
CA TRP A 113 2.82 -11.07 12.50
C TRP A 113 1.37 -11.23 12.98
N ASP A 114 0.53 -11.89 12.19
CA ASP A 114 -0.84 -12.21 12.56
C ASP A 114 -0.88 -13.26 13.68
N ASP A 115 -1.85 -13.15 14.57
CA ASP A 115 -1.93 -13.96 15.79
C ASP A 115 -2.48 -15.36 15.55
N LYS A 116 -3.05 -15.63 14.36
CA LYS A 116 -3.59 -16.94 13.99
C LYS A 116 -2.65 -17.68 13.05
N THR A 117 -1.92 -16.95 12.22
CA THR A 117 -1.09 -17.52 11.15
C THR A 117 0.42 -17.38 11.39
N GLY A 118 0.84 -16.55 12.35
CA GLY A 118 2.24 -16.30 12.67
C GLY A 118 2.51 -16.04 14.16
N ASP A 119 3.48 -15.17 14.46
CA ASP A 119 3.84 -14.76 15.81
C ASP A 119 3.17 -13.42 16.17
N GLY A 120 2.00 -13.51 16.78
CA GLY A 120 1.26 -12.38 17.31
C GLY A 120 1.76 -11.83 18.64
N VAL A 121 2.93 -12.21 19.19
CA VAL A 121 3.39 -11.70 20.49
C VAL A 121 3.82 -10.23 20.39
N TYR A 122 3.21 -9.36 21.19
CA TYR A 122 3.56 -7.95 21.29
C TYR A 122 4.57 -7.71 22.42
N ARG A 123 5.61 -6.91 22.12
CA ARG A 123 6.61 -6.46 23.10
C ARG A 123 6.88 -4.98 22.88
N MET A 124 6.66 -4.16 23.91
CA MET A 124 6.82 -2.70 23.84
C MET A 124 8.19 -2.26 23.31
N ASN A 125 9.26 -2.97 23.66
CA ASN A 125 10.63 -2.55 23.36
C ASN A 125 11.19 -3.14 22.05
N THR A 126 10.69 -4.28 21.60
CA THR A 126 11.36 -5.09 20.57
C THR A 126 10.43 -5.62 19.47
N ARG A 127 9.10 -5.54 19.65
CA ARG A 127 8.11 -6.05 18.69
C ARG A 127 6.79 -5.31 18.87
N ASN A 128 6.75 -4.08 18.39
CA ASN A 128 5.60 -3.18 18.47
C ASN A 128 5.23 -2.63 17.09
N CYS A 129 4.27 -1.70 17.03
CA CYS A 129 3.83 -1.07 15.78
C CYS A 129 4.97 -0.43 14.95
N VAL A 130 5.96 0.19 15.61
CA VAL A 130 7.09 0.82 14.92
C VAL A 130 7.97 -0.23 14.25
N HIS A 131 8.28 -1.32 14.97
CA HIS A 131 9.05 -2.44 14.42
C HIS A 131 8.32 -3.12 13.24
N PHE A 132 6.99 -3.24 13.34
CA PHE A 132 6.18 -3.75 12.23
C PHE A 132 6.28 -2.85 10.99
N THR A 133 6.13 -1.54 11.15
CA THR A 133 6.30 -0.59 10.03
C THR A 133 7.73 -0.47 9.52
N GLN A 134 8.73 -0.68 10.39
CA GLN A 134 10.15 -0.75 10.00
C GLN A 134 10.40 -1.94 9.08
N GLU A 135 9.84 -3.12 9.41
CA GLU A 135 9.94 -4.31 8.57
C GLU A 135 9.16 -4.13 7.25
N ALA A 136 8.00 -3.49 7.28
CA ALA A 136 7.27 -3.13 6.06
C ALA A 136 8.09 -2.20 5.17
N ALA A 137 8.75 -1.19 5.74
CA ALA A 137 9.64 -0.30 5.02
C ALA A 137 10.85 -1.03 4.40
N ARG A 138 11.43 -1.99 5.12
CA ARG A 138 12.51 -2.86 4.62
C ARG A 138 12.05 -3.63 3.39
N ARG A 139 10.89 -4.29 3.46
CA ARG A 139 10.30 -5.06 2.35
C ARG A 139 9.85 -4.17 1.18
N ALA A 140 9.50 -2.92 1.45
CA ALA A 140 9.25 -1.90 0.44
C ALA A 140 10.54 -1.34 -0.21
N GLY A 141 11.73 -1.81 0.19
CA GLY A 141 13.00 -1.44 -0.42
C GLY A 141 13.60 -0.12 0.08
N LEU A 142 13.14 0.38 1.23
CA LEU A 142 13.73 1.57 1.86
C LEU A 142 15.06 1.22 2.54
N ALA A 143 16.00 2.14 2.45
CA ALA A 143 17.32 2.02 3.07
C ALA A 143 17.30 2.57 4.50
N SER A 144 18.35 2.24 5.26
CA SER A 144 18.62 2.81 6.60
C SER A 144 17.48 2.62 7.61
N VAL A 145 16.66 1.58 7.44
CA VAL A 145 15.53 1.29 8.33
C VAL A 145 15.98 1.04 9.78
N ASP A 146 17.21 0.54 9.99
CA ASP A 146 17.79 0.25 11.30
C ASP A 146 18.53 1.43 11.94
N ALA A 147 18.62 2.58 11.25
CA ALA A 147 19.40 3.73 11.72
C ALA A 147 18.76 4.51 12.90
N PHE A 148 17.56 4.10 13.36
CA PHE A 148 16.75 4.88 14.31
C PHE A 148 16.30 4.12 15.57
N PRO A 149 17.17 3.38 16.27
CA PRO A 149 16.77 2.54 17.41
C PRO A 149 16.13 3.34 18.56
N ALA A 150 16.52 4.61 18.75
CA ALA A 150 15.96 5.49 19.76
C ALA A 150 14.49 5.92 19.49
N LEU A 151 13.96 5.67 18.29
CA LEU A 151 12.63 6.08 17.87
C LEU A 151 11.60 4.93 17.87
N MET A 152 11.99 3.74 18.34
CA MET A 152 11.13 2.54 18.33
C MET A 152 9.84 2.65 19.17
N LYS A 153 9.66 3.73 19.94
CA LYS A 153 8.42 4.05 20.68
C LYS A 153 7.81 5.40 20.27
N LYS A 154 8.29 5.99 19.17
CA LYS A 154 7.91 7.32 18.70
C LYS A 154 7.44 7.23 17.24
N PRO A 155 6.24 6.68 16.98
CA PRO A 155 5.72 6.38 15.64
C PRO A 155 5.93 7.50 14.62
N ARG A 156 5.42 8.71 14.88
CA ARG A 156 5.59 9.84 13.94
C ARG A 156 7.05 10.23 13.75
N SER A 157 7.83 10.27 14.83
CA SER A 157 9.25 10.64 14.74
C SER A 157 10.04 9.64 13.92
N PHE A 158 9.79 8.33 14.12
CA PHE A 158 10.41 7.27 13.34
C PHE A 158 10.08 7.40 11.85
N LEU A 159 8.79 7.52 11.50
CA LEU A 159 8.38 7.62 10.10
C LEU A 159 8.92 8.88 9.41
N LYS A 160 8.98 10.02 10.11
CA LYS A 160 9.60 11.24 9.58
C LYS A 160 11.11 11.09 9.35
N ALA A 161 11.83 10.48 10.29
CA ALA A 161 13.27 10.24 10.16
C ALA A 161 13.56 9.26 9.00
N LEU A 162 12.77 8.20 8.88
CA LEU A 162 12.87 7.24 7.81
C LEU A 162 12.59 7.87 6.43
N ALA A 163 11.56 8.71 6.33
CA ALA A 163 11.23 9.44 5.11
C ALA A 163 12.35 10.38 4.69
N ALA A 164 12.93 11.14 5.63
CA ALA A 164 14.05 12.03 5.37
C ALA A 164 15.29 11.28 4.86
N ALA A 165 15.59 10.11 5.43
CA ALA A 165 16.70 9.26 4.96
C ALA A 165 16.47 8.62 3.59
N ASN A 166 15.24 8.69 3.06
CA ASN A 166 14.82 8.08 1.81
C ASN A 166 14.10 9.08 0.89
N GLU A 167 14.36 10.38 1.00
CA GLU A 167 13.61 11.45 0.31
C GLU A 167 13.51 11.26 -1.22
N ARG A 168 14.50 10.62 -1.85
CA ARG A 168 14.54 10.34 -3.29
C ARG A 168 13.80 9.05 -3.68
N ARG A 169 13.37 8.25 -2.71
CA ARG A 169 12.70 6.96 -2.89
C ARG A 169 11.24 6.96 -2.44
N VAL A 170 10.81 8.01 -1.74
CA VAL A 170 9.46 8.12 -1.19
C VAL A 170 8.75 9.35 -1.74
N THR A 171 7.43 9.29 -1.81
CA THR A 171 6.59 10.47 -1.98
C THR A 171 6.26 11.01 -0.61
N ILE A 172 6.82 12.17 -0.24
CA ILE A 172 6.48 12.85 1.01
C ILE A 172 5.04 13.35 0.93
N ILE A 173 4.22 12.99 1.93
CA ILE A 173 2.82 13.41 2.02
C ILE A 173 2.67 14.45 3.11
N GLY A 174 2.96 14.08 4.37
CA GLY A 174 2.89 14.99 5.52
C GLY A 174 1.53 15.66 5.74
N ARG A 175 0.42 14.95 5.47
CA ARG A 175 -0.95 15.52 5.50
C ARG A 175 -1.83 14.83 6.53
N HIS A 176 -2.76 15.60 7.07
CA HIS A 176 -3.79 15.07 7.95
C HIS A 176 -4.69 14.09 7.19
N GLY A 177 -5.09 13.02 7.86
CA GLY A 177 -5.68 11.85 7.24
C GLY A 177 -6.99 12.14 6.55
N LYS A 178 -7.85 12.96 7.16
CA LYS A 178 -9.08 13.44 6.53
C LYS A 178 -8.82 14.12 5.18
N GLU A 179 -7.80 14.96 5.10
CA GLU A 179 -7.45 15.69 3.87
C GLU A 179 -6.82 14.76 2.84
N PHE A 180 -5.92 13.88 3.28
CA PHE A 180 -5.27 12.93 2.40
C PHE A 180 -6.27 11.94 1.77
N LEU A 181 -7.13 11.34 2.59
CA LEU A 181 -8.17 10.41 2.13
C LEU A 181 -9.12 11.07 1.13
N ALA A 182 -9.53 12.32 1.37
CA ALA A 182 -10.38 13.06 0.44
C ALA A 182 -9.72 13.37 -0.91
N SER A 183 -8.37 13.35 -0.96
CA SER A 183 -7.63 13.56 -2.21
C SER A 183 -7.33 12.28 -2.99
N LEU A 184 -7.62 11.11 -2.42
CA LEU A 184 -7.32 9.85 -3.09
C LEU A 184 -8.28 9.63 -4.27
N PRO A 185 -7.77 9.32 -5.47
CA PRO A 185 -8.63 8.96 -6.59
C PRO A 185 -9.34 7.61 -6.31
N PRO A 186 -10.51 7.35 -6.93
CA PRO A 186 -11.13 6.03 -6.90
C PRO A 186 -10.19 4.96 -7.43
N ILE A 187 -10.25 3.74 -6.87
CA ILE A 187 -9.58 2.59 -7.49
C ILE A 187 -10.48 2.09 -8.59
N VAL A 188 -10.12 2.40 -9.83
CA VAL A 188 -10.85 1.95 -11.01
C VAL A 188 -10.12 0.74 -11.56
N PRO A 189 -10.74 -0.45 -11.66
CA PRO A 189 -10.17 -1.57 -12.39
C PRO A 189 -9.86 -1.12 -13.81
N THR A 190 -8.63 -1.32 -14.28
CA THR A 190 -8.31 -1.14 -15.70
C THR A 190 -9.26 -2.06 -16.47
N PRO A 191 -10.07 -1.57 -17.42
CA PRO A 191 -10.73 -2.45 -18.36
C PRO A 191 -9.59 -3.23 -19.04
N SER A 192 -9.52 -4.55 -18.79
CA SER A 192 -8.63 -5.42 -19.54
C SER A 192 -8.75 -5.02 -21.00
N ALA A 193 -7.60 -4.78 -21.64
CA ALA A 193 -7.54 -4.55 -23.07
C ALA A 193 -8.51 -5.53 -23.74
N ILE A 194 -9.54 -4.98 -24.39
CA ILE A 194 -10.54 -5.75 -25.12
C ILE A 194 -9.75 -6.78 -25.92
N ALA A 195 -9.90 -8.06 -25.57
CA ALA A 195 -9.34 -9.14 -26.36
C ALA A 195 -9.74 -8.85 -27.81
N PRO A 196 -8.80 -8.83 -28.78
CA PRO A 196 -9.19 -8.62 -30.16
C PRO A 196 -10.30 -9.64 -30.47
N ALA A 197 -11.41 -9.13 -31.01
CA ALA A 197 -12.54 -9.98 -31.41
C ALA A 197 -11.99 -11.20 -32.15
N PRO A 198 -12.51 -12.42 -31.89
CA PRO A 198 -12.01 -13.60 -32.55
C PRO A 198 -12.01 -13.35 -34.06
N VAL A 199 -10.81 -13.41 -34.65
CA VAL A 199 -10.64 -13.28 -36.09
C VAL A 199 -11.49 -14.38 -36.70
N ALA A 200 -12.56 -13.99 -37.40
CA ALA A 200 -13.38 -14.93 -38.14
C ALA A 200 -12.47 -15.64 -39.15
N VAL A 201 -12.19 -16.92 -38.90
CA VAL A 201 -11.50 -17.77 -39.86
C VAL A 201 -12.42 -17.90 -41.07
N PRO A 202 -12.02 -17.48 -42.28
CA PRO A 202 -12.85 -17.69 -43.45
C PRO A 202 -13.00 -19.19 -43.68
N VAL A 203 -14.25 -19.65 -43.68
CA VAL A 203 -14.62 -21.02 -44.07
C VAL A 203 -14.19 -21.22 -45.53
N PRO A 204 -13.39 -22.24 -45.86
CA PRO A 204 -13.05 -22.51 -47.25
C PRO A 204 -14.32 -22.86 -48.03
N ALA A 205 -14.47 -22.23 -49.20
CA ALA A 205 -15.58 -22.50 -50.11
C ALA A 205 -15.59 -23.99 -50.49
N ALA A 206 -16.75 -24.63 -50.36
CA ALA A 206 -16.96 -25.99 -50.83
C ALA A 206 -16.71 -26.06 -52.35
N VAL A 207 -15.82 -26.95 -52.75
CA VAL A 207 -15.58 -27.28 -54.16
C VAL A 207 -16.80 -28.08 -54.66
N PRO A 208 -17.49 -27.64 -55.73
CA PRO A 208 -18.55 -28.45 -56.32
C PRO A 208 -17.93 -29.67 -57.00
N VAL A 209 -18.46 -30.85 -56.65
CA VAL A 209 -18.15 -32.10 -57.33
C VAL A 209 -19.04 -32.17 -58.59
N ASN A 210 -18.41 -32.32 -59.75
CA ASN A 210 -19.08 -32.66 -61.01
C ASN A 210 -19.30 -34.17 -61.10
#